data_AF-A0A1C3J0T5-F1
#
_entry.id   AF-A0A1C3J0T5-F1
#
_cell.length_a   1.000
_cell.length_b   1.000
_cell.length_c   1.000
_cell.angle_alpha   90.00
_cell.angle_beta   90.00
_cell.angle_gamma   90.00
#
_symmetry.space_group_name_H-M   'P 1'
#
loop_
_entity.id
_entity.type
_entity.pdbx_description
1 polymer ?
#
loop_
_entity_poly.entity_id
_entity_poly.type
_entity_poly.pdbx_seq_one_letter_code
_entity_poly.pdbx_strand_id
1 'polypeptide(L)'
;MKMKMLIPILGVLALSACGGGGDGGSNPTIHKKATGKVIDGYIVGATVFLDINNDGKYNANTEPRALTTKGGSYELDLNETQDKCLGYAPTIVDVPVGAIDEDLGPVKNAYRMVLPPEFKEQIDFKNRFITPLTSSLWATVETSNGKSNYTCQDLMSDIEKQTKQAQALEHALTETIRTYNISEAKIYGDFIASEDSDLALKAQNIVTGLKKSFTDTKDLQQTNPNSYVQVHYYFKDENGARNWYKKVYISSLGTNQSAKQTTTKMSDDLLTEVEVLSESTSVNLSTQWGVYNNTFDIASINNFNSSIRPGCTFTEKIIIKDDKFDNVLSNIAYDGNIHNLVNCQSLDLTNKIVSRTTSTWKYNKSIKEQLNRTYVDWNEHTFGKGDDFGLSTVVNVKSHLNSLDTENIKTNIMGRYKDYSSNELGDASKVIRSKIVNDQSKEITYWKTLFRASPTTYSRRITSSDQTSVYEKSTDGTNWVVSSKP
;
A
#
# COMPACT_ATOMS: atom_id res chain seq x y z
N MET A 1 -29.88 -38.71 -36.48
CA MET A 1 -30.80 -38.36 -37.58
C MET A 1 -30.21 -37.15 -38.30
N LYS A 2 -29.89 -37.28 -39.59
CA LYS A 2 -29.23 -36.27 -40.43
C LYS A 2 -30.25 -35.23 -40.93
N MET A 3 -29.88 -33.95 -40.95
CA MET A 3 -30.41 -32.91 -41.87
C MET A 3 -29.41 -31.72 -41.85
N LYS A 4 -28.46 -31.60 -42.79
CA LYS A 4 -28.49 -31.02 -44.16
C LYS A 4 -28.70 -29.48 -44.23
N MET A 5 -27.67 -28.83 -44.80
CA MET A 5 -27.67 -27.76 -45.84
C MET A 5 -28.15 -26.35 -45.42
N LEU A 6 -27.61 -25.22 -45.92
CA LEU A 6 -27.02 -24.87 -47.23
C LEU A 6 -26.07 -23.64 -47.11
N ILE A 7 -25.07 -23.57 -48.00
CA ILE A 7 -24.24 -22.41 -48.37
C ILE A 7 -24.99 -21.58 -49.43
N PRO A 8 -24.73 -20.27 -49.61
CA PRO A 8 -24.06 -19.88 -50.85
C PRO A 8 -23.02 -18.75 -50.72
N ILE A 9 -22.05 -18.88 -51.62
CA ILE A 9 -21.00 -17.95 -52.05
C ILE A 9 -21.61 -16.78 -52.85
N LEU A 10 -21.07 -15.57 -52.71
CA LEU A 10 -21.22 -14.54 -53.75
C LEU A 10 -19.94 -13.70 -53.88
N GLY A 11 -19.40 -13.64 -55.09
CA GLY A 11 -18.16 -12.98 -55.45
C GLY A 11 -18.34 -11.58 -56.06
N VAL A 12 -17.30 -10.77 -55.84
CA VAL A 12 -16.70 -9.66 -56.61
C VAL A 12 -17.55 -8.92 -57.65
N LEU A 13 -17.61 -7.60 -57.51
CA LEU A 13 -17.64 -6.63 -58.61
C LEU A 13 -16.84 -5.39 -58.19
N ALA A 14 -15.78 -5.10 -58.94
CA ALA A 14 -15.06 -3.83 -58.92
C ALA A 14 -15.70 -2.88 -59.92
N LEU A 15 -15.91 -1.62 -59.54
CA LEU A 15 -16.11 -0.48 -60.44
C LEU A 15 -15.55 0.78 -59.77
N SER A 16 -14.58 1.38 -60.44
CA SER A 16 -13.93 2.65 -60.17
C SER A 16 -14.85 3.84 -60.44
N ALA A 17 -14.82 4.88 -59.58
CA ALA A 17 -15.12 6.25 -59.98
C ALA A 17 -14.64 7.31 -58.97
N CYS A 18 -14.08 8.37 -59.57
CA CYS A 18 -14.08 9.77 -59.15
C CYS A 18 -13.08 10.26 -58.08
N GLY A 19 -12.31 11.26 -58.50
CA GLY A 19 -11.34 11.98 -57.69
C GLY A 19 -11.97 12.95 -56.68
N GLY A 20 -11.14 13.33 -55.72
CA GLY A 20 -11.39 14.37 -54.74
C GLY A 20 -10.10 14.61 -53.98
N GLY A 21 -9.35 15.64 -54.38
CA GLY A 21 -8.27 16.18 -53.55
C GLY A 21 -8.87 16.95 -52.37
N GLY A 22 -8.19 16.95 -51.24
CA GLY A 22 -8.58 17.76 -50.10
C GLY A 22 -8.03 17.26 -48.77
N ASP A 23 -7.12 18.05 -48.23
CA ASP A 23 -6.68 18.13 -46.84
C ASP A 23 -6.13 16.88 -46.15
N GLY A 24 -4.81 16.93 -45.92
CA GLY A 24 -4.18 16.28 -44.77
C GLY A 24 -4.71 16.88 -43.48
N GLY A 25 -5.94 16.53 -43.14
CA GLY A 25 -6.48 16.67 -41.80
C GLY A 25 -5.71 15.72 -40.90
N SER A 26 -4.69 16.24 -40.22
CA SER A 26 -4.25 15.64 -38.97
C SER A 26 -5.51 15.50 -38.11
N ASN A 27 -5.86 14.25 -37.79
CA ASN A 27 -6.90 13.98 -36.81
C ASN A 27 -6.53 14.83 -35.57
N PRO A 28 -7.39 15.75 -35.10
CA PRO A 28 -7.02 16.57 -33.96
C PRO A 28 -6.79 15.62 -32.79
N THR A 29 -5.53 15.52 -32.37
CA THR A 29 -5.20 14.88 -31.10
C THR A 29 -5.98 15.64 -30.04
N ILE A 30 -7.01 15.01 -29.47
CA ILE A 30 -7.77 15.62 -28.37
C ILE A 30 -6.79 15.73 -27.20
N HIS A 31 -6.25 16.92 -27.00
CA HIS A 31 -5.43 17.23 -25.84
C HIS A 31 -6.37 17.48 -24.66
N LYS A 32 -6.33 16.58 -23.68
CA LYS A 32 -6.95 16.83 -22.38
C LYS A 32 -5.98 17.57 -21.50
N LYS A 33 -6.50 18.34 -20.55
CA LYS A 33 -5.71 19.16 -19.64
C LYS A 33 -5.96 18.72 -18.22
N ALA A 34 -4.89 18.50 -17.47
CA ALA A 34 -4.93 18.37 -16.02
C ALA A 34 -4.33 19.61 -15.39
N THR A 35 -5.06 20.23 -14.47
CA THR A 35 -4.67 21.50 -13.86
C THR A 35 -4.63 21.43 -12.35
N GLY A 36 -3.78 22.25 -11.77
CA GLY A 36 -3.57 22.25 -10.33
C GLY A 36 -2.62 23.35 -9.87
N LYS A 37 -2.20 23.24 -8.62
CA LYS A 37 -1.21 24.14 -8.02
C LYS A 37 -0.19 23.37 -7.21
N VAL A 38 1.02 23.92 -7.13
CA VAL A 38 2.07 23.49 -6.21
C VAL A 38 2.13 24.47 -5.04
N ILE A 39 1.96 23.97 -3.82
CA ILE A 39 1.65 24.80 -2.63
C ILE A 39 2.53 24.40 -1.44
N ASP A 40 3.52 25.21 -1.08
CA ASP A 40 4.31 25.28 0.17
C ASP A 40 4.10 26.69 0.77
N GLY A 41 4.75 27.71 0.20
CA GLY A 41 4.05 28.84 -0.41
C GLY A 41 3.74 28.52 -1.87
N TYR A 42 2.89 29.28 -2.55
CA TYR A 42 2.67 29.03 -3.99
C TYR A 42 4.01 29.03 -4.75
N ILE A 43 4.38 27.90 -5.37
CA ILE A 43 5.74 27.72 -5.92
C ILE A 43 5.77 28.07 -7.41
N VAL A 44 6.63 29.00 -7.80
CA VAL A 44 6.87 29.40 -9.20
C VAL A 44 8.21 28.86 -9.69
N GLY A 45 8.25 28.30 -10.90
CA GLY A 45 9.49 27.81 -11.54
C GLY A 45 9.88 26.37 -11.18
N ALA A 46 9.02 25.63 -10.49
CA ALA A 46 9.14 24.17 -10.31
C ALA A 46 8.63 23.39 -11.54
N THR A 47 9.21 22.21 -11.77
CA THR A 47 8.81 21.29 -12.86
C THR A 47 7.85 20.24 -12.33
N VAL A 48 6.67 20.14 -12.94
CA VAL A 48 5.64 19.13 -12.65
C VAL A 48 5.65 18.09 -13.76
N PHE A 49 5.60 16.80 -13.44
CA PHE A 49 5.43 15.73 -14.43
C PHE A 49 4.62 14.55 -13.88
N LEU A 50 3.94 13.83 -14.77
CA LEU A 50 3.22 12.58 -14.44
C LEU A 50 4.18 11.39 -14.61
N ASP A 51 4.49 10.71 -13.51
CA ASP A 51 5.46 9.60 -13.46
C ASP A 51 4.79 8.27 -13.89
N ILE A 52 4.61 8.12 -15.21
CA ILE A 52 3.78 7.06 -15.80
C ILE A 52 4.37 5.67 -15.56
N ASN A 53 5.70 5.56 -15.48
CA ASN A 53 6.38 4.30 -15.22
C ASN A 53 6.74 4.10 -13.74
N ASN A 54 6.37 5.04 -12.86
CA ASN A 54 6.65 5.06 -11.43
C ASN A 54 8.14 4.91 -11.10
N ASP A 55 9.04 5.39 -11.95
CA ASP A 55 10.49 5.27 -11.73
C ASP A 55 11.05 6.49 -10.96
N GLY A 56 10.25 7.56 -10.83
CA GLY A 56 10.59 8.80 -10.13
C GLY A 56 11.48 9.74 -10.93
N LYS A 57 11.69 9.50 -12.22
CA LYS A 57 12.55 10.27 -13.12
C LYS A 57 11.79 10.67 -14.37
N TYR A 58 11.79 11.97 -14.63
CA TYR A 58 11.15 12.50 -15.83
C TYR A 58 11.73 11.89 -17.13
N ASN A 59 10.85 11.32 -17.94
CA ASN A 59 11.15 10.84 -19.30
C ASN A 59 10.39 11.65 -20.36
N ALA A 60 11.13 12.50 -21.10
CA ALA A 60 10.55 13.39 -22.10
C ALA A 60 9.83 12.71 -23.28
N ASN A 61 10.06 11.41 -23.50
CA ASN A 61 9.42 10.67 -24.58
C ASN A 61 8.05 10.12 -24.19
N THR A 62 7.80 9.91 -22.90
CA THR A 62 6.61 9.20 -22.41
C THR A 62 5.77 10.04 -21.47
N GLU A 63 6.39 10.99 -20.75
CA GLU A 63 5.76 11.68 -19.63
C GLU A 63 5.44 13.14 -19.95
N PRO A 64 4.21 13.60 -19.68
CA PRO A 64 3.84 14.99 -19.81
C PRO A 64 4.48 15.81 -18.69
N ARG A 65 4.86 17.06 -18.99
CA ARG A 65 5.42 17.99 -18.01
C ARG A 65 4.89 19.42 -18.16
N ALA A 66 4.98 20.19 -17.09
CA ALA A 66 4.67 21.61 -17.04
C ALA A 66 5.64 22.36 -16.11
N LEU A 67 5.76 23.67 -16.32
CA LEU A 67 6.38 24.57 -15.35
C LEU A 67 5.30 25.29 -14.56
N THR A 68 5.51 25.39 -13.25
CA THR A 68 4.65 26.20 -12.39
C THR A 68 4.84 27.68 -12.67
N THR A 69 3.72 28.39 -12.71
CA THR A 69 3.61 29.83 -12.94
C THR A 69 3.08 30.52 -11.68
N LYS A 70 2.78 31.83 -11.78
CA LYS A 70 2.26 32.64 -10.67
C LYS A 70 1.10 31.94 -9.94
N GLY A 71 1.09 32.04 -8.61
CA GLY A 71 0.12 31.36 -7.76
C GLY A 71 0.27 29.83 -7.77
N GLY A 72 1.47 29.34 -8.13
CA GLY A 72 1.81 27.91 -8.14
C GLY A 72 1.15 27.10 -9.27
N SER A 73 0.49 27.77 -10.21
CA SER A 73 -0.40 27.13 -11.18
C SER A 73 0.37 26.31 -12.22
N TYR A 74 -0.10 25.11 -12.52
CA TYR A 74 0.42 24.28 -13.61
C TYR A 74 -0.71 23.70 -14.47
N GLU A 75 -0.38 23.37 -15.72
CA GLU A 75 -1.27 22.73 -16.67
C GLU A 75 -0.48 21.67 -17.46
N LEU A 76 -0.87 20.41 -17.33
CA LEU A 76 -0.33 19.30 -18.11
C LEU A 76 -1.18 19.09 -19.35
N ASP A 77 -0.56 19.18 -20.53
CA ASP A 77 -1.16 18.77 -21.79
C ASP A 77 -0.98 17.27 -21.99
N LEU A 78 -2.09 16.56 -22.18
CA LEU A 78 -2.13 15.10 -22.17
C LEU A 78 -2.70 14.57 -23.48
N ASN A 79 -2.08 13.52 -23.99
CA ASN A 79 -2.73 12.67 -24.98
C ASN A 79 -3.72 11.69 -24.30
N GLU A 80 -4.50 10.99 -25.12
CA GLU A 80 -5.53 10.06 -24.63
C GLU A 80 -4.99 8.94 -23.71
N THR A 81 -3.79 8.44 -23.97
CA THR A 81 -3.17 7.40 -23.14
C THR A 81 -2.69 7.98 -21.80
N GLN A 82 -2.08 9.16 -21.81
CA GLN A 82 -1.58 9.84 -20.61
C GLN A 82 -2.71 10.29 -19.69
N ASP A 83 -3.83 10.73 -20.25
CA ASP A 83 -5.04 11.08 -19.51
C ASP A 83 -5.54 9.94 -18.62
N LYS A 84 -5.57 8.72 -19.16
CA LYS A 84 -5.97 7.53 -18.39
C LYS A 84 -5.03 7.25 -17.23
N CYS A 85 -3.76 7.68 -17.32
CA CYS A 85 -2.77 7.48 -16.26
C CYS A 85 -2.89 8.44 -15.08
N LEU A 86 -3.65 9.52 -15.19
CA LEU A 86 -3.81 10.50 -14.11
C LEU A 86 -4.37 9.91 -12.81
N GLY A 87 -5.16 8.84 -12.90
CA GLY A 87 -5.69 8.11 -11.75
C GLY A 87 -4.71 7.08 -11.17
N TYR A 88 -3.65 6.71 -11.89
CA TYR A 88 -2.83 5.53 -11.59
C TYR A 88 -1.34 5.82 -11.42
N ALA A 89 -0.87 6.99 -11.88
CA ALA A 89 0.51 7.45 -11.73
C ALA A 89 0.59 8.60 -10.72
N PRO A 90 1.64 8.65 -9.88
CA PRO A 90 1.92 9.82 -9.06
C PRO A 90 2.30 11.01 -9.94
N THR A 91 1.95 12.22 -9.49
CA THR A 91 2.44 13.46 -10.09
C THR A 91 3.57 14.00 -9.23
N ILE A 92 4.75 14.18 -9.83
CA ILE A 92 5.96 14.59 -9.14
C ILE A 92 6.28 16.04 -9.48
N VAL A 93 6.77 16.77 -8.48
CA VAL A 93 7.26 18.13 -8.61
C VAL A 93 8.70 18.19 -8.16
N ASP A 94 9.59 18.55 -9.08
CA ASP A 94 10.95 18.93 -8.77
C ASP A 94 11.02 20.44 -8.54
N VAL A 95 11.33 20.83 -7.30
CA VAL A 95 11.51 22.23 -6.91
C VAL A 95 13.02 22.54 -6.89
N PRO A 96 13.56 23.20 -7.92
CA PRO A 96 14.98 23.50 -7.99
C PRO A 96 15.37 24.67 -7.08
N VAL A 97 16.67 24.80 -6.82
CA VAL A 97 17.23 26.04 -6.28
C VAL A 97 16.92 27.19 -7.25
N GLY A 98 16.44 28.32 -6.72
CA GLY A 98 16.06 29.49 -7.52
C GLY A 98 14.60 29.51 -7.99
N ALA A 99 13.83 28.43 -7.76
CA ALA A 99 12.36 28.55 -7.75
C ALA A 99 11.92 29.56 -6.69
N ILE A 100 10.76 30.19 -6.87
CA ILE A 100 10.23 31.18 -5.93
C ILE A 100 9.09 30.56 -5.15
N ASP A 101 9.25 30.52 -3.83
CA ASP A 101 8.14 30.36 -2.90
C ASP A 101 7.52 31.74 -2.68
N GLU A 102 6.24 31.93 -3.01
CA GLU A 102 5.60 33.25 -2.92
C GLU A 102 5.51 33.80 -1.48
N ASP A 103 5.64 32.95 -0.45
CA ASP A 103 5.65 33.37 0.96
C ASP A 103 7.06 33.63 1.48
N LEU A 104 8.04 32.81 1.08
CA LEU A 104 9.40 32.80 1.65
C LEU A 104 10.50 33.32 0.70
N GLY A 105 10.17 33.57 -0.56
CA GLY A 105 11.10 34.00 -1.60
C GLY A 105 11.89 32.84 -2.24
N PRO A 106 13.11 33.08 -2.74
CA PRO A 106 13.87 32.07 -3.47
C PRO A 106 14.17 30.80 -2.65
N VAL A 107 13.88 29.64 -3.23
CA VAL A 107 14.20 28.33 -2.69
C VAL A 107 15.71 28.11 -2.67
N LYS A 108 16.26 27.87 -1.47
CA LYS A 108 17.70 27.70 -1.24
C LYS A 108 18.19 26.26 -1.39
N ASN A 109 17.34 25.29 -1.07
CA ASN A 109 17.64 23.86 -1.14
C ASN A 109 16.57 23.20 -2.00
N ALA A 110 17.00 22.43 -3.00
CA ALA A 110 16.07 21.68 -3.84
C ALA A 110 15.37 20.59 -3.01
N TYR A 111 14.12 20.32 -3.35
CA TYR A 111 13.31 19.26 -2.75
C TYR A 111 12.25 18.80 -3.76
N ARG A 112 11.54 17.75 -3.38
CA ARG A 112 10.51 17.13 -4.21
C ARG A 112 9.18 17.10 -3.47
N MET A 113 8.10 17.33 -4.20
CA MET A 113 6.74 17.11 -3.73
C MET A 113 6.02 16.12 -4.65
N VAL A 114 5.05 15.39 -4.09
CA VAL A 114 4.33 14.34 -4.79
C VAL A 114 2.84 14.41 -4.46
N LEU A 115 2.01 14.27 -5.49
CA LEU A 115 0.61 13.94 -5.36
C LEU A 115 0.45 12.44 -5.66
N PRO A 116 -0.03 11.63 -4.71
CA PRO A 116 -0.29 10.21 -4.93
C PRO A 116 -1.27 9.98 -6.08
N PRO A 117 -1.22 8.81 -6.76
CA PRO A 117 -2.31 8.37 -7.60
C PRO A 117 -3.61 8.27 -6.80
N GLU A 118 -4.73 8.62 -7.41
CA GLU A 118 -6.04 8.67 -6.73
C GLU A 118 -6.80 7.34 -6.80
N PHE A 119 -6.36 6.42 -7.67
CA PHE A 119 -6.96 5.11 -7.95
C PHE A 119 -8.46 5.16 -8.23
N LYS A 120 -8.92 6.26 -8.84
CA LYS A 120 -10.31 6.52 -9.21
C LYS A 120 -10.37 6.87 -10.68
N GLU A 121 -11.38 6.36 -11.38
CA GLU A 121 -11.76 6.89 -12.68
C GLU A 121 -12.42 8.27 -12.46
N GLN A 122 -11.65 9.34 -12.61
CA GLN A 122 -12.20 10.70 -12.55
C GLN A 122 -12.53 11.21 -13.94
N ILE A 123 -13.64 11.94 -14.01
CA ILE A 123 -14.15 12.56 -15.23
C ILE A 123 -13.55 13.97 -15.43
N ASP A 124 -13.02 14.60 -14.36
CA ASP A 124 -12.42 15.94 -14.40
C ASP A 124 -11.22 16.07 -13.45
N PHE A 125 -10.02 16.21 -13.99
CA PHE A 125 -8.76 16.34 -13.24
C PHE A 125 -8.34 17.80 -13.07
N LYS A 126 -9.22 18.59 -12.48
CA LYS A 126 -8.96 19.98 -12.06
C LYS A 126 -8.67 20.05 -10.58
N ASN A 127 -8.01 21.12 -10.15
CA ASN A 127 -7.70 21.41 -8.74
C ASN A 127 -6.85 20.31 -8.08
N ARG A 128 -5.91 19.75 -8.84
CA ARG A 128 -4.95 18.78 -8.33
C ARG A 128 -3.84 19.51 -7.55
N PHE A 129 -4.03 19.64 -6.25
CA PHE A 129 -3.08 20.35 -5.41
C PHE A 129 -1.95 19.43 -4.96
N ILE A 130 -0.72 19.83 -5.27
CA ILE A 130 0.51 19.14 -4.87
C ILE A 130 1.10 19.92 -3.70
N THR A 131 1.10 19.31 -2.52
CA THR A 131 1.41 20.01 -1.27
C THR A 131 2.39 19.19 -0.41
N PRO A 132 2.96 19.78 0.65
CA PRO A 132 3.72 19.06 1.66
C PRO A 132 2.90 17.93 2.29
N LEU A 133 1.58 18.11 2.44
CA LEU A 133 0.68 17.11 3.02
C LEU A 133 0.55 15.89 2.10
N THR A 134 0.29 16.08 0.81
CA THR A 134 0.24 14.96 -0.16
C THR A 134 1.58 14.26 -0.29
N SER A 135 2.67 15.01 -0.16
CA SER A 135 4.04 14.48 -0.22
C SER A 135 4.38 13.63 1.00
N SER A 136 3.98 14.06 2.21
CA SER A 136 4.16 13.26 3.43
C SER A 136 3.29 12.00 3.41
N LEU A 137 2.09 12.07 2.81
CA LEU A 137 1.27 10.89 2.56
C LEU A 137 2.01 9.89 1.65
N TRP A 138 2.54 10.37 0.53
CA TRP A 138 3.30 9.51 -0.39
C TRP A 138 4.55 8.90 0.25
N ALA A 139 5.33 9.69 1.01
CA ALA A 139 6.48 9.18 1.75
C ALA A 139 6.08 8.10 2.79
N THR A 140 4.88 8.21 3.37
CA THR A 140 4.33 7.19 4.26
C THR A 140 4.02 5.89 3.51
N VAL A 141 3.50 5.95 2.28
CA VAL A 141 3.30 4.78 1.41
C VAL A 141 4.64 4.08 1.16
N GLU A 142 5.62 4.84 0.67
CA GLU A 142 6.92 4.33 0.24
C GLU A 142 7.73 3.72 1.38
N THR A 143 7.70 4.33 2.57
CA THR A 143 8.44 3.80 3.73
C THR A 143 7.72 2.66 4.45
N SER A 144 6.43 2.41 4.17
CA SER A 144 5.66 1.35 4.82
C SER A 144 5.54 0.10 3.94
N ASN A 145 5.53 0.27 2.63
CA ASN A 145 5.33 -0.82 1.67
C ASN A 145 6.54 -1.03 0.75
N GLY A 146 7.56 -0.16 0.84
CA GLY A 146 8.61 -0.06 -0.16
C GLY A 146 8.14 0.54 -1.47
N LYS A 147 9.07 0.68 -2.42
CA LYS A 147 8.72 1.04 -3.79
C LYS A 147 8.05 -0.13 -4.48
N SER A 148 6.77 0.04 -4.78
CA SER A 148 6.06 -0.90 -5.62
C SER A 148 6.48 -0.70 -7.07
N ASN A 149 6.97 -1.77 -7.71
CA ASN A 149 7.37 -1.75 -9.11
C ASN A 149 6.16 -2.00 -10.01
N TYR A 150 5.52 -0.94 -10.48
CA TYR A 150 4.40 -0.97 -11.42
C TYR A 150 4.46 0.22 -12.36
N THR A 151 3.90 0.08 -13.55
CA THR A 151 3.57 1.20 -14.43
C THR A 151 2.09 1.56 -14.30
N CYS A 152 1.69 2.74 -14.77
CA CYS A 152 0.28 3.06 -14.97
C CYS A 152 -0.48 1.94 -15.72
N GLN A 153 0.13 1.43 -16.80
CA GLN A 153 -0.46 0.39 -17.63
C GLN A 153 -0.61 -0.94 -16.87
N ASP A 154 0.34 -1.29 -16.01
CA ASP A 154 0.21 -2.44 -15.12
C ASP A 154 -1.04 -2.31 -14.25
N LEU A 155 -1.28 -1.14 -13.63
CA LEU A 155 -2.43 -0.96 -12.76
C LEU A 155 -3.75 -0.94 -13.51
N MET A 156 -3.78 -0.34 -14.70
CA MET A 156 -4.97 -0.33 -15.54
C MET A 156 -5.36 -1.72 -16.07
N SER A 157 -4.37 -2.60 -16.25
CA SER A 157 -4.59 -3.96 -16.80
C SER A 157 -4.66 -5.05 -15.73
N ASP A 158 -4.16 -4.76 -14.52
CA ASP A 158 -4.11 -5.68 -13.39
C ASP A 158 -4.78 -5.07 -12.17
N ILE A 159 -6.07 -5.36 -12.05
CA ILE A 159 -6.94 -4.89 -10.99
C ILE A 159 -6.47 -5.35 -9.59
N GLU A 160 -5.76 -6.48 -9.48
CA GLU A 160 -5.20 -6.95 -8.22
C GLU A 160 -4.03 -6.07 -7.78
N LYS A 161 -3.12 -5.74 -8.72
CA LYS A 161 -2.06 -4.75 -8.45
C LYS A 161 -2.66 -3.40 -8.10
N GLN A 162 -3.66 -2.92 -8.84
CA GLN A 162 -4.35 -1.66 -8.53
C GLN A 162 -4.88 -1.64 -7.10
N THR A 163 -5.63 -2.66 -6.69
CA THR A 163 -6.20 -2.75 -5.33
C THR A 163 -5.16 -2.81 -4.25
N LYS A 164 -4.08 -3.56 -4.48
CA LYS A 164 -2.96 -3.60 -3.54
C LYS A 164 -2.37 -2.20 -3.32
N GLN A 165 -2.21 -1.42 -4.39
CA GLN A 165 -1.69 -0.06 -4.29
C GLN A 165 -2.70 0.92 -3.67
N ALA A 166 -3.98 0.79 -4.00
CA ALA A 166 -5.05 1.58 -3.38
C ALA A 166 -5.15 1.34 -1.87
N GLN A 167 -5.06 0.08 -1.43
CA GLN A 167 -5.03 -0.27 0.00
C GLN A 167 -3.78 0.25 0.71
N ALA A 168 -2.63 0.21 0.04
CA ALA A 168 -1.39 0.78 0.57
C ALA A 168 -1.52 2.29 0.80
N LEU A 169 -2.17 3.01 -0.13
CA LEU A 169 -2.46 4.43 0.00
C LEU A 169 -3.49 4.72 1.10
N GLU A 170 -4.58 3.96 1.18
CA GLU A 170 -5.62 4.10 2.20
C GLU A 170 -5.05 3.91 3.62
N HIS A 171 -4.18 2.91 3.79
CA HIS A 171 -3.49 2.69 5.06
C HIS A 171 -2.55 3.86 5.40
N ALA A 172 -1.78 4.34 4.43
CA ALA A 172 -0.91 5.51 4.62
C ALA A 172 -1.71 6.78 4.92
N LEU A 173 -2.89 6.94 4.32
CA LEU A 173 -3.81 8.05 4.58
C LEU A 173 -4.29 8.01 6.03
N THR A 174 -4.75 6.85 6.49
CA THR A 174 -5.16 6.66 7.90
C THR A 174 -4.04 7.01 8.87
N GLU A 175 -2.82 6.54 8.60
CA GLU A 175 -1.65 6.86 9.42
C GLU A 175 -1.27 8.34 9.37
N THR A 176 -1.39 8.98 8.21
CA THR A 176 -1.13 10.43 8.03
C THR A 176 -2.14 11.27 8.79
N ILE A 177 -3.44 10.94 8.68
CA ILE A 177 -4.52 11.58 9.42
C ILE A 177 -4.26 11.46 10.92
N ARG A 178 -3.92 10.25 11.39
CA ARG A 178 -3.63 9.99 12.81
C ARG A 178 -2.39 10.73 13.30
N THR A 179 -1.35 10.83 12.46
CA THR A 179 -0.07 11.45 12.81
C THR A 179 -0.18 12.96 12.96
N TYR A 180 -0.87 13.63 12.02
CA TYR A 180 -0.96 15.09 11.99
C TYR A 180 -2.29 15.65 12.50
N ASN A 181 -3.30 14.81 12.75
CA ASN A 181 -4.66 15.20 13.06
C ASN A 181 -5.24 16.16 12.00
N ILE A 182 -5.18 15.74 10.73
CA ILE A 182 -5.65 16.51 9.56
C ILE A 182 -6.61 15.60 8.78
N SER A 183 -7.79 16.10 8.41
CA SER A 183 -8.75 15.34 7.60
C SER A 183 -8.25 15.11 6.17
N GLU A 184 -8.67 14.02 5.51
CA GLU A 184 -8.36 13.73 4.10
C GLU A 184 -8.60 14.94 3.17
N ALA A 185 -9.75 15.60 3.28
CA ALA A 185 -10.07 16.76 2.45
C ALA A 185 -9.05 17.91 2.58
N LYS A 186 -8.44 18.07 3.76
CA LYS A 186 -7.39 19.07 4.00
C LYS A 186 -6.04 18.61 3.46
N ILE A 187 -5.76 17.30 3.42
CA ILE A 187 -4.53 16.74 2.85
C ILE A 187 -4.44 17.05 1.35
N TYR A 188 -5.55 16.92 0.64
CA TYR A 188 -5.64 17.19 -0.81
C TYR A 188 -6.07 18.63 -1.15
N GLY A 189 -6.24 19.50 -0.15
CA GLY A 189 -6.77 20.86 -0.32
C GLY A 189 -5.69 21.93 -0.55
N ASP A 190 -6.14 23.11 -0.98
CA ASP A 190 -5.34 24.34 -0.98
C ASP A 190 -5.35 24.91 0.45
N PHE A 191 -4.33 24.55 1.24
CA PHE A 191 -4.27 24.94 2.65
C PHE A 191 -4.02 26.45 2.83
N ILE A 192 -3.42 27.13 1.85
CA ILE A 192 -3.24 28.59 1.89
C ILE A 192 -4.61 29.27 1.74
N ALA A 193 -5.39 28.86 0.72
CA ALA A 193 -6.73 29.40 0.50
C ALA A 193 -7.73 29.06 1.61
N SER A 194 -7.42 28.06 2.45
CA SER A 194 -8.26 27.72 3.61
C SER A 194 -8.15 28.70 4.78
N GLU A 195 -7.12 29.55 4.80
CA GLU A 195 -6.81 30.50 5.89
C GLU A 195 -6.68 29.84 7.29
N ASP A 196 -6.42 28.53 7.33
CA ASP A 196 -6.19 27.75 8.54
C ASP A 196 -4.70 27.85 8.94
N SER A 197 -4.40 28.72 9.90
CA SER A 197 -3.03 28.97 10.37
C SER A 197 -2.36 27.72 10.94
N ASP A 198 -3.12 26.84 11.60
CA ASP A 198 -2.58 25.62 12.18
C ASP A 198 -2.20 24.62 11.09
N LEU A 199 -3.04 24.51 10.04
CA LEU A 199 -2.74 23.69 8.87
C LEU A 199 -1.54 24.23 8.10
N ALA A 200 -1.46 25.56 7.91
CA ALA A 200 -0.31 26.21 7.27
C ALA A 200 0.98 25.95 8.05
N LEU A 201 0.96 26.09 9.38
CA LEU A 201 2.12 25.78 10.22
C LEU A 201 2.52 24.30 10.10
N LYS A 202 1.56 23.37 10.09
CA LYS A 202 1.88 21.94 9.90
C LYS A 202 2.50 21.69 8.53
N ALA A 203 1.95 22.27 7.46
CA ALA A 203 2.51 22.15 6.11
C ALA A 203 3.95 22.66 6.03
N GLN A 204 4.24 23.84 6.60
CA GLN A 204 5.60 24.40 6.67
C GLN A 204 6.57 23.47 7.43
N ASN A 205 6.14 22.88 8.54
CA ASN A 205 6.98 21.93 9.27
C ASN A 205 7.21 20.66 8.45
N ILE A 206 6.19 20.13 7.78
CA ILE A 206 6.35 18.99 6.89
C ILE A 206 7.40 19.29 5.81
N VAL A 207 7.44 20.49 5.25
CA VAL A 207 8.47 20.89 4.26
C VAL A 207 9.87 20.84 4.83
N THR A 208 10.08 21.29 6.07
CA THR A 208 11.38 21.15 6.75
C THR A 208 11.81 19.68 6.75
N GLY A 209 10.89 18.78 7.09
CA GLY A 209 11.11 17.33 7.02
C GLY A 209 11.38 16.84 5.59
N LEU A 210 10.62 17.29 4.59
CA LEU A 210 10.78 16.88 3.19
C LEU A 210 12.14 17.31 2.60
N LYS A 211 12.58 18.53 2.88
CA LYS A 211 13.90 19.03 2.44
C LYS A 211 15.02 18.15 3.01
N LYS A 212 14.96 17.83 4.30
CA LYS A 212 15.95 16.94 4.95
C LYS A 212 15.86 15.51 4.43
N SER A 213 14.64 14.99 4.23
CA SER A 213 14.35 13.67 3.65
C SER A 213 14.97 13.53 2.25
N PHE A 214 14.83 14.56 1.41
CA PHE A 214 15.37 14.56 0.05
C PHE A 214 16.91 14.49 0.04
N THR A 215 17.57 15.30 0.86
CA THR A 215 19.04 15.26 1.01
C THR A 215 19.52 13.90 1.51
N ASP A 216 18.97 13.41 2.62
CA ASP A 216 19.44 12.17 3.23
C ASP A 216 19.14 10.95 2.35
N THR A 217 18.01 10.95 1.63
CA THR A 217 17.70 9.90 0.64
C THR A 217 18.75 9.87 -0.46
N LYS A 218 19.12 11.04 -1.01
CA LYS A 218 20.15 11.14 -2.05
C LYS A 218 21.51 10.64 -1.56
N ASP A 219 21.90 11.00 -0.35
CA ASP A 219 23.20 10.60 0.22
C ASP A 219 23.23 9.10 0.53
N LEU A 220 22.15 8.56 1.09
CA LEU A 220 22.04 7.15 1.40
C LEU A 220 21.92 6.28 0.13
N GLN A 221 21.28 6.79 -0.93
CA GLN A 221 21.21 6.13 -2.23
C GLN A 221 22.60 5.95 -2.88
N GLN A 222 23.55 6.87 -2.66
CA GLN A 222 24.92 6.76 -3.19
C GLN A 222 25.68 5.57 -2.61
N THR A 223 25.42 5.23 -1.35
CA THR A 223 26.05 4.08 -0.66
C THR A 223 25.26 2.77 -0.86
N ASN A 224 24.06 2.84 -1.46
CA ASN A 224 23.19 1.69 -1.73
C ASN A 224 22.70 1.68 -3.19
N PRO A 225 23.59 1.69 -4.20
CA PRO A 225 23.22 1.95 -5.60
C PRO A 225 22.27 0.92 -6.22
N ASN A 226 22.24 -0.32 -5.69
CA ASN A 226 21.40 -1.42 -6.18
C ASN A 226 20.15 -1.65 -5.31
N SER A 227 19.83 -0.70 -4.44
CA SER A 227 18.65 -0.75 -3.57
C SER A 227 17.75 0.43 -3.85
N TYR A 228 16.46 0.25 -3.57
CA TYR A 228 15.58 1.39 -3.37
C TYR A 228 15.81 1.93 -1.95
N VAL A 229 15.96 3.25 -1.84
CA VAL A 229 16.18 3.96 -0.58
C VAL A 229 15.12 5.03 -0.43
N GLN A 230 14.52 5.14 0.75
CA GLN A 230 13.66 6.25 1.10
C GLN A 230 13.87 6.66 2.56
N VAL A 231 14.07 7.96 2.78
CA VAL A 231 14.12 8.58 4.11
C VAL A 231 12.90 9.48 4.25
N HIS A 232 12.20 9.38 5.38
CA HIS A 232 11.05 10.21 5.70
C HIS A 232 11.20 10.79 7.10
N TYR A 233 11.38 12.10 7.17
CA TYR A 233 11.28 12.87 8.39
C TYR A 233 9.84 13.33 8.59
N TYR A 234 9.26 13.00 9.74
CA TYR A 234 7.92 13.38 10.13
C TYR A 234 7.89 13.77 11.60
N PHE A 235 6.84 14.46 12.02
CA PHE A 235 6.67 14.85 13.42
C PHE A 235 5.29 14.44 13.94
N LYS A 236 5.19 14.41 15.26
CA LYS A 236 3.93 14.32 15.99
C LYS A 236 3.88 15.41 17.04
N ASP A 237 2.71 16.02 17.19
CA ASP A 237 2.43 16.93 18.28
C ASP A 237 1.85 16.10 19.45
N GLU A 238 2.60 15.97 20.54
CA GLU A 238 2.22 15.18 21.72
C GLU A 238 2.35 16.05 22.96
N ASN A 239 1.27 16.15 23.76
CA ASN A 239 1.23 16.96 24.98
C ASN A 239 1.65 18.43 24.78
N GLY A 240 1.35 19.00 23.61
CA GLY A 240 1.71 20.37 23.25
C GLY A 240 3.16 20.56 22.79
N ALA A 241 3.94 19.50 22.67
CA ALA A 241 5.31 19.53 22.14
C ALA A 241 5.42 18.75 20.83
N ARG A 242 6.18 19.30 19.89
CA ARG A 242 6.53 18.61 18.65
C ARG A 242 7.66 17.63 18.91
N ASN A 243 7.51 16.40 18.43
CA ASN A 243 8.57 15.39 18.45
C ASN A 243 8.87 14.95 17.02
N TRP A 244 10.15 14.98 16.64
CA TRP A 244 10.60 14.59 15.32
C TRP A 244 11.06 13.14 15.26
N TYR A 245 10.81 12.53 14.11
CA TYR A 245 11.17 11.15 13.82
C TYR A 245 11.72 11.03 12.41
N LYS A 246 12.69 10.14 12.25
CA LYS A 246 13.25 9.72 10.97
C LYS A 246 12.92 8.27 10.74
N LYS A 247 12.28 7.97 9.61
CA LYS A 247 12.08 6.61 9.12
C LYS A 247 12.97 6.39 7.91
N VAL A 248 13.78 5.35 7.96
CA VAL A 248 14.65 4.93 6.86
C VAL A 248 14.14 3.58 6.36
N TYR A 249 13.97 3.46 5.05
CA TYR A 249 13.62 2.22 4.36
C TYR A 249 14.63 1.95 3.26
N ILE A 250 15.23 0.75 3.27
CA ILE A 250 16.14 0.28 2.24
C ILE A 250 15.66 -1.09 1.80
N SER A 251 15.46 -1.31 0.50
CA SER A 251 15.11 -2.63 -0.03
C SER A 251 15.90 -3.00 -1.27
N SER A 252 16.27 -4.27 -1.39
CA SER A 252 16.83 -4.79 -2.64
C SER A 252 15.79 -4.69 -3.76
N LEU A 253 16.28 -4.44 -4.98
CA LEU A 253 15.43 -4.44 -6.17
C LEU A 253 15.16 -5.87 -6.65
N GLY A 254 14.02 -6.09 -7.32
CA GLY A 254 13.69 -7.35 -7.98
C GLY A 254 12.52 -8.11 -7.34
N THR A 255 12.35 -9.37 -7.78
CA THR A 255 11.27 -10.25 -7.34
C THR A 255 11.48 -10.79 -5.93
N ASN A 256 12.71 -11.18 -5.61
CA ASN A 256 13.12 -11.55 -4.27
C ASN A 256 13.66 -10.30 -3.58
N GLN A 257 13.03 -9.94 -2.46
CA GLN A 257 13.31 -8.69 -1.78
C GLN A 257 13.78 -8.95 -0.36
N SER A 258 14.87 -8.29 0.02
CA SER A 258 15.17 -8.03 1.42
C SER A 258 14.94 -6.55 1.70
N ALA A 259 14.42 -6.23 2.87
CA ALA A 259 14.27 -4.85 3.30
C ALA A 259 14.80 -4.67 4.72
N LYS A 260 15.30 -3.47 4.99
CA LYS A 260 15.63 -2.96 6.32
C LYS A 260 14.84 -1.68 6.56
N GLN A 261 14.23 -1.58 7.73
CA GLN A 261 13.56 -0.36 8.18
C GLN A 261 14.08 0.06 9.55
N THR A 262 14.27 1.36 9.76
CA THR A 262 14.63 1.92 11.07
C THR A 262 13.79 3.16 11.34
N THR A 263 13.28 3.29 12.57
CA THR A 263 12.62 4.50 13.06
C THR A 263 13.40 5.06 14.23
N THR A 264 13.81 6.32 14.14
CA THR A 264 14.65 7.01 15.12
C THR A 264 13.99 8.31 15.54
N LYS A 265 13.95 8.62 16.85
CA LYS A 265 13.62 9.94 17.36
C LYS A 265 14.76 10.90 17.05
N MET A 266 14.44 12.09 16.57
CA MET A 266 15.41 13.12 16.17
C MET A 266 15.33 14.34 17.09
N SER A 267 16.40 15.12 17.14
CA SER A 267 16.39 16.49 17.66
C SER A 267 15.54 17.42 16.79
N ASP A 268 15.13 18.56 17.33
CA ASP A 268 14.28 19.54 16.63
C ASP A 268 14.93 20.15 15.38
N ASP A 269 16.26 20.21 15.35
CA ASP A 269 17.03 20.66 14.19
C ASP A 269 17.25 19.56 13.13
N LEU A 270 16.78 18.33 13.38
CA LEU A 270 16.93 17.15 12.54
C LEU A 270 18.38 16.70 12.30
N LEU A 271 19.33 17.17 13.12
CA LEU A 271 20.76 16.88 12.95
C LEU A 271 21.24 15.71 13.81
N THR A 272 20.58 15.46 14.93
CA THR A 272 21.03 14.45 15.92
C THR A 272 20.01 13.34 16.08
N GLU A 273 20.48 12.09 16.00
CA GLU A 273 19.70 10.92 16.38
C GLU A 273 19.65 10.81 17.90
N VAL A 274 18.44 10.85 18.47
CA VAL A 274 18.23 10.83 19.93
C VAL A 274 18.06 9.40 20.44
N GLU A 275 17.19 8.62 19.79
CA GLU A 275 16.88 7.24 20.22
C GLU A 275 16.38 6.41 19.03
N VAL A 276 16.90 5.20 18.85
CA VAL A 276 16.32 4.23 17.90
C VAL A 276 15.10 3.57 18.55
N LEU A 277 13.92 3.80 17.98
CA LEU A 277 12.64 3.32 18.51
C LEU A 277 12.24 1.96 17.95
N SER A 278 12.61 1.68 16.71
CA SER A 278 12.34 0.39 16.09
C SER A 278 13.31 0.08 14.97
N GLU A 279 13.64 -1.18 14.80
CA GLU A 279 14.36 -1.71 13.64
C GLU A 279 13.66 -2.96 13.13
N SER A 280 13.66 -3.16 11.82
CA SER A 280 13.21 -4.41 11.23
C SER A 280 14.03 -4.83 10.04
N THR A 281 14.07 -6.14 9.83
CA THR A 281 14.55 -6.75 8.58
C THR A 281 13.54 -7.75 8.10
N SER A 282 13.24 -7.72 6.81
CA SER A 282 12.33 -8.67 6.18
C SER A 282 12.94 -9.29 4.95
N VAL A 283 12.48 -10.50 4.63
CA VAL A 283 12.78 -11.17 3.37
C VAL A 283 11.47 -11.69 2.79
N ASN A 284 11.29 -11.49 1.49
CA ASN A 284 10.19 -12.01 0.70
C ASN A 284 10.78 -12.72 -0.53
N LEU A 285 10.50 -14.02 -0.66
CA LEU A 285 11.02 -14.88 -1.72
C LEU A 285 9.87 -15.54 -2.48
N SER A 286 9.91 -15.43 -3.79
CA SER A 286 9.08 -16.23 -4.69
C SER A 286 9.65 -17.65 -4.80
N THR A 287 8.80 -18.66 -4.69
CA THR A 287 9.18 -20.07 -4.75
C THR A 287 8.32 -20.81 -5.78
N GLN A 288 8.69 -22.06 -6.11
CA GLN A 288 7.91 -22.89 -7.04
C GLN A 288 6.48 -23.19 -6.56
N TRP A 289 6.24 -23.11 -5.25
CA TRP A 289 4.97 -23.44 -4.61
C TRP A 289 4.21 -22.20 -4.12
N GLY A 290 4.78 -21.00 -4.23
CA GLY A 290 4.14 -19.76 -3.80
C GLY A 290 5.14 -18.73 -3.29
N VAL A 291 4.99 -18.33 -2.02
CA VAL A 291 5.76 -17.24 -1.41
C VAL A 291 6.24 -17.62 0.00
N TYR A 292 7.50 -17.36 0.28
CA TYR A 292 8.05 -17.37 1.63
C TYR A 292 8.29 -15.95 2.10
N ASN A 293 7.89 -15.62 3.34
CA ASN A 293 8.32 -14.39 3.97
C ASN A 293 8.80 -14.62 5.42
N ASN A 294 9.76 -13.81 5.83
CA ASN A 294 10.05 -13.66 7.24
C ASN A 294 10.36 -12.21 7.60
N THR A 295 10.21 -11.88 8.87
CA THR A 295 10.51 -10.55 9.41
C THR A 295 11.02 -10.70 10.83
N PHE A 296 12.09 -9.97 11.14
CA PHE A 296 12.55 -9.71 12.49
C PHE A 296 12.26 -8.25 12.80
N ASP A 297 11.54 -8.00 13.88
CA ASP A 297 11.19 -6.68 14.37
C ASP A 297 11.73 -6.50 15.79
N ILE A 298 12.33 -5.34 16.04
CA ILE A 298 12.72 -4.85 17.36
C ILE A 298 12.00 -3.54 17.62
N ALA A 299 11.41 -3.43 18.80
CA ALA A 299 10.84 -2.18 19.30
C ALA A 299 11.40 -1.83 20.68
N SER A 300 11.75 -0.56 20.86
CA SER A 300 12.00 0.03 22.18
C SER A 300 10.72 0.05 23.01
N ILE A 301 10.85 0.10 24.33
CA ILE A 301 9.71 0.28 25.24
C ILE A 301 9.00 1.63 25.01
N ASN A 302 9.73 2.60 24.47
CA ASN A 302 9.22 3.93 24.11
C ASN A 302 8.59 3.95 22.70
N ASN A 303 8.50 2.81 22.02
CA ASN A 303 7.87 2.78 20.70
C ASN A 303 6.36 2.99 20.83
N PHE A 304 5.90 4.13 20.31
CA PHE A 304 4.49 4.52 20.30
C PHE A 304 3.63 3.68 19.34
N ASN A 305 4.24 2.84 18.49
CA ASN A 305 3.50 1.92 17.64
C ASN A 305 3.08 0.67 18.43
N SER A 306 1.83 0.67 18.93
CA SER A 306 1.24 -0.44 19.67
C SER A 306 1.18 -1.76 18.89
N SER A 307 1.36 -1.72 17.57
CA SER A 307 1.34 -2.92 16.72
C SER A 307 2.61 -3.76 16.86
N ILE A 308 3.70 -3.21 17.39
CA ILE A 308 4.95 -3.93 17.64
C ILE A 308 5.19 -3.97 19.14
N ARG A 309 5.20 -5.17 19.72
CA ARG A 309 5.48 -5.34 21.15
C ARG A 309 6.94 -4.99 21.42
N PRO A 310 7.26 -4.26 22.52
CA PRO A 310 8.64 -4.03 22.91
C PRO A 310 9.41 -5.34 23.03
N GLY A 311 10.66 -5.34 22.57
CA GLY A 311 11.49 -6.53 22.43
C GLY A 311 11.53 -7.07 21.01
N CYS A 312 11.99 -8.32 20.86
CA CYS A 312 12.17 -8.99 19.58
C CYS A 312 10.92 -9.78 19.18
N THR A 313 10.44 -9.58 17.97
CA THR A 313 9.42 -10.41 17.32
C THR A 313 9.99 -10.99 16.03
N PHE A 314 9.80 -12.29 15.83
CA PHE A 314 10.02 -12.94 14.54
C PHE A 314 8.67 -13.42 13.99
N THR A 315 8.40 -13.08 12.74
CA THR A 315 7.26 -13.61 11.98
C THR A 315 7.78 -14.37 10.78
N GLU A 316 7.30 -15.58 10.57
CA GLU A 316 7.51 -16.38 9.35
C GLU A 316 6.16 -16.71 8.74
N LYS A 317 6.02 -16.61 7.42
CA LYS A 317 4.89 -17.20 6.70
C LYS A 317 5.34 -18.00 5.48
N ILE A 318 4.69 -19.14 5.32
CA ILE A 318 4.81 -20.03 4.17
C ILE A 318 3.44 -19.97 3.49
N ILE A 319 3.40 -19.43 2.28
CA ILE A 319 2.18 -19.23 1.50
C ILE A 319 2.25 -20.16 0.30
N ILE A 320 1.52 -21.28 0.36
CA ILE A 320 1.39 -22.23 -0.74
C ILE A 320 0.20 -21.84 -1.58
N LYS A 321 0.45 -21.47 -2.83
CA LYS A 321 -0.57 -20.97 -3.76
C LYS A 321 -1.07 -22.08 -4.67
N ASP A 322 -2.37 -22.11 -4.91
CA ASP A 322 -2.99 -22.88 -5.98
C ASP A 322 -4.08 -22.06 -6.69
N ASP A 323 -4.71 -22.64 -7.73
CA ASP A 323 -5.70 -21.93 -8.55
C ASP A 323 -6.91 -21.38 -7.77
N LYS A 324 -7.18 -21.91 -6.58
CA LYS A 324 -8.38 -21.61 -5.80
C LYS A 324 -8.09 -21.14 -4.38
N PHE A 325 -6.90 -21.39 -3.85
CA PHE A 325 -6.58 -21.18 -2.44
C PHE A 325 -5.14 -20.71 -2.23
N ASP A 326 -4.97 -19.75 -1.33
CA ASP A 326 -3.69 -19.55 -0.65
C ASP A 326 -3.76 -20.26 0.70
N ASN A 327 -2.83 -21.17 0.93
CA ASN A 327 -2.68 -21.94 2.15
C ASN A 327 -1.48 -21.40 2.92
N VAL A 328 -1.75 -20.77 4.05
CA VAL A 328 -0.77 -20.00 4.81
C VAL A 328 -0.47 -20.71 6.12
N LEU A 329 0.78 -21.02 6.39
CA LEU A 329 1.28 -21.31 7.74
C LEU A 329 2.03 -20.07 8.24
N SER A 330 1.70 -19.58 9.43
CA SER A 330 2.42 -18.49 10.09
C SER A 330 2.93 -18.89 11.46
N ASN A 331 4.22 -18.63 11.70
CA ASN A 331 4.86 -18.80 12.99
C ASN A 331 5.23 -17.42 13.54
N ILE A 332 4.92 -17.18 14.82
CA ILE A 332 5.34 -15.98 15.53
C ILE A 332 6.14 -16.39 16.76
N ALA A 333 7.40 -15.94 16.84
CA ALA A 333 8.25 -16.06 18.00
C ALA A 333 8.51 -14.69 18.63
N TYR A 334 8.68 -14.65 19.95
CA TYR A 334 8.83 -13.41 20.69
C TYR A 334 9.76 -13.55 21.91
N ASP A 335 10.62 -12.55 22.13
CA ASP A 335 11.40 -12.39 23.36
C ASP A 335 11.48 -10.92 23.77
N GLY A 336 10.86 -10.59 24.91
CA GLY A 336 10.84 -9.25 25.48
C GLY A 336 12.19 -8.76 26.03
N ASN A 337 13.19 -9.63 26.21
CA ASN A 337 14.49 -9.28 26.79
C ASN A 337 15.55 -8.93 25.74
N ILE A 338 15.22 -9.05 24.46
CA ILE A 338 16.13 -8.72 23.36
C ILE A 338 15.79 -7.32 22.85
N HIS A 339 16.78 -6.43 22.88
CA HIS A 339 16.60 -5.00 22.56
C HIS A 339 17.47 -4.51 21.39
N ASN A 340 18.08 -5.41 20.63
CA ASN A 340 18.82 -5.06 19.42
C ASN A 340 18.57 -6.07 18.31
N LEU A 341 18.67 -5.61 17.06
CA LEU A 341 18.34 -6.39 15.88
C LEU A 341 19.26 -7.61 15.68
N VAL A 342 20.55 -7.48 15.99
CA VAL A 342 21.55 -8.56 15.80
C VAL A 342 21.20 -9.78 16.66
N ASN A 343 20.91 -9.56 17.94
CA ASN A 343 20.48 -10.63 18.84
C ASN A 343 19.09 -11.14 18.47
N CYS A 344 18.21 -10.29 17.95
CA CYS A 344 16.87 -10.70 17.49
C CYS A 344 16.95 -11.66 16.30
N GLN A 345 17.86 -11.43 15.36
CA GLN A 345 18.12 -12.34 14.24
C GLN A 345 18.71 -13.69 14.66
N SER A 346 19.21 -13.80 15.90
CA SER A 346 19.73 -15.03 16.50
C SER A 346 18.74 -15.69 17.47
N LEU A 347 17.47 -15.29 17.45
CA LEU A 347 16.43 -15.83 18.32
C LEU A 347 16.29 -17.35 18.14
N ASP A 348 16.12 -18.07 19.25
CA ASP A 348 15.72 -19.48 19.22
C ASP A 348 14.26 -19.61 18.77
N LEU A 349 14.09 -19.71 17.45
CA LEU A 349 12.79 -19.70 16.80
C LEU A 349 11.91 -20.89 17.16
N THR A 350 12.46 -21.98 17.69
CA THR A 350 11.69 -23.17 18.07
C THR A 350 11.13 -23.02 19.48
N ASN A 351 11.95 -22.56 20.43
CA ASN A 351 11.53 -22.46 21.83
C ASN A 351 10.78 -21.16 22.17
N LYS A 352 10.91 -20.13 21.32
CA LYS A 352 10.31 -18.80 21.55
C LYS A 352 9.00 -18.58 20.79
N ILE A 353 8.44 -19.62 20.16
CA ILE A 353 7.12 -19.54 19.50
C ILE A 353 6.05 -19.21 20.52
N VAL A 354 5.30 -18.15 20.26
CA VAL A 354 4.18 -17.69 21.08
C VAL A 354 2.83 -17.84 20.39
N SER A 355 2.82 -17.92 19.06
CA SER A 355 1.59 -18.09 18.28
C SER A 355 1.88 -18.81 16.98
N ARG A 356 0.96 -19.68 16.58
CA ARG A 356 0.97 -20.33 15.26
C ARG A 356 -0.41 -20.27 14.66
N THR A 357 -0.47 -19.97 13.36
CA THR A 357 -1.74 -19.95 12.64
C THR A 357 -1.65 -20.70 11.33
N THR A 358 -2.75 -21.34 10.96
CA THR A 358 -2.96 -21.83 9.59
C THR A 358 -4.16 -21.12 9.00
N SER A 359 -4.04 -20.65 7.76
CA SER A 359 -5.11 -19.92 7.10
C SER A 359 -5.33 -20.41 5.67
N THR A 360 -6.58 -20.44 5.24
CA THR A 360 -6.98 -20.77 3.87
C THR A 360 -7.76 -19.59 3.30
N TRP A 361 -7.28 -19.04 2.19
CA TRP A 361 -7.89 -17.90 1.51
C TRP A 361 -8.45 -18.39 0.18
N LYS A 362 -9.78 -18.52 0.09
CA LYS A 362 -10.43 -19.03 -1.12
C LYS A 362 -10.65 -17.92 -2.12
N TYR A 363 -10.08 -18.09 -3.31
CA TYR A 363 -10.31 -17.26 -4.47
C TYR A 363 -11.60 -17.70 -5.19
N ASN A 364 -12.30 -16.74 -5.77
CA ASN A 364 -13.32 -17.03 -6.78
C ASN A 364 -13.02 -16.15 -8.00
N LYS A 365 -12.69 -16.79 -9.12
CA LYS A 365 -12.27 -16.11 -10.35
C LYS A 365 -13.33 -15.13 -10.89
N SER A 366 -14.61 -15.48 -10.84
CA SER A 366 -15.69 -14.59 -11.30
C SER A 366 -15.92 -13.41 -10.36
N ILE A 367 -15.76 -13.61 -9.04
CA ILE A 367 -15.83 -12.53 -8.04
C ILE A 367 -14.56 -11.66 -8.06
N LYS A 368 -13.39 -12.23 -8.36
CA LYS A 368 -12.14 -11.49 -8.58
C LYS A 368 -12.29 -10.49 -9.73
N GLU A 369 -12.91 -10.91 -10.82
CA GLU A 369 -13.19 -10.08 -11.99
C GLU A 369 -14.32 -9.06 -11.75
N GLN A 370 -15.32 -9.38 -10.92
CA GLN A 370 -16.49 -8.51 -10.69
C GLN A 370 -16.39 -7.56 -9.48
N LEU A 371 -15.69 -7.95 -8.41
CA LEU A 371 -15.76 -7.27 -7.11
C LEU A 371 -14.39 -6.87 -6.56
N ASN A 372 -13.32 -7.17 -7.31
CA ASN A 372 -11.99 -6.67 -6.99
C ASN A 372 -11.52 -7.03 -5.56
N ARG A 373 -11.93 -8.22 -5.10
CA ARG A 373 -11.48 -8.88 -3.87
C ARG A 373 -10.67 -10.10 -4.26
N THR A 374 -9.58 -10.34 -3.52
CA THR A 374 -8.76 -11.54 -3.71
C THR A 374 -9.48 -12.78 -3.18
N TYR A 375 -10.15 -12.74 -2.02
CA TYR A 375 -10.81 -13.92 -1.46
C TYR A 375 -12.30 -13.72 -1.19
N VAL A 376 -13.06 -14.82 -1.23
CA VAL A 376 -14.50 -14.86 -0.91
C VAL A 376 -14.81 -15.56 0.41
N ASP A 377 -13.81 -16.28 0.93
CA ASP A 377 -13.85 -17.01 2.18
C ASP A 377 -12.43 -17.02 2.77
N TRP A 378 -12.33 -16.66 4.05
CA TRP A 378 -11.12 -16.74 4.83
C TRP A 378 -11.39 -17.60 6.07
N ASN A 379 -10.57 -18.63 6.24
CA ASN A 379 -10.51 -19.43 7.44
C ASN A 379 -9.13 -19.27 8.07
N GLU A 380 -9.06 -19.01 9.38
CA GLU A 380 -7.83 -18.97 10.15
C GLU A 380 -7.99 -19.77 11.44
N HIS A 381 -7.05 -20.66 11.72
CA HIS A 381 -6.97 -21.47 12.92
C HIS A 381 -5.74 -21.01 13.70
N THR A 382 -5.91 -20.67 14.98
CA THR A 382 -4.81 -20.29 15.88
C THR A 382 -4.56 -21.39 16.89
N PHE A 383 -3.29 -21.76 17.06
CA PHE A 383 -2.83 -22.81 17.96
C PHE A 383 -2.02 -22.18 19.11
N GLY A 384 -2.38 -22.56 20.32
CA GLY A 384 -1.69 -22.15 21.53
C GLY A 384 -0.36 -22.89 21.72
N LYS A 385 0.41 -22.46 22.72
CA LYS A 385 1.64 -23.16 23.11
C LYS A 385 1.31 -24.59 23.57
N GLY A 386 1.95 -25.58 22.94
CA GLY A 386 1.77 -27.00 23.25
C GLY A 386 0.63 -27.68 22.49
N ASP A 387 -0.18 -26.95 21.71
CA ASP A 387 -1.13 -27.59 20.79
C ASP A 387 -0.34 -28.31 19.69
N ASP A 388 -0.64 -29.59 19.47
CA ASP A 388 -0.12 -30.34 18.32
C ASP A 388 -1.14 -30.31 17.17
N PHE A 389 -0.75 -29.65 16.07
CA PHE A 389 -1.54 -29.50 14.86
C PHE A 389 -0.86 -30.15 13.65
N GLY A 390 0.17 -30.98 13.89
CA GLY A 390 0.85 -31.76 12.85
C GLY A 390 1.83 -30.98 11.96
N LEU A 391 2.00 -29.68 12.17
CA LEU A 391 3.03 -28.85 11.50
C LEU A 391 3.97 -28.16 12.49
N SER A 392 4.07 -28.70 13.70
CA SER A 392 4.82 -28.08 14.80
C SER A 392 6.33 -28.03 14.54
N THR A 393 6.84 -28.85 13.62
CA THR A 393 8.26 -28.86 13.20
C THR A 393 8.56 -27.93 12.03
N VAL A 394 7.53 -27.37 11.38
CA VAL A 394 7.69 -26.49 10.21
C VAL A 394 7.90 -25.05 10.67
N VAL A 395 9.15 -24.72 10.98
CA VAL A 395 9.58 -23.37 11.38
C VAL A 395 11.03 -23.14 10.96
N ASN A 396 11.39 -21.87 10.72
CA ASN A 396 12.75 -21.46 10.33
C ASN A 396 13.23 -22.13 9.05
N VAL A 397 12.37 -22.16 8.04
CA VAL A 397 12.55 -23.02 6.86
C VAL A 397 13.38 -22.39 5.75
N LYS A 398 13.84 -21.15 5.94
CA LYS A 398 14.52 -20.32 4.93
C LYS A 398 15.68 -21.04 4.24
N SER A 399 16.49 -21.81 4.97
CA SER A 399 17.69 -22.48 4.44
C SER A 399 17.37 -23.74 3.62
N HIS A 400 16.13 -24.23 3.65
CA HIS A 400 15.75 -25.50 3.03
C HIS A 400 14.36 -25.44 2.36
N LEU A 401 14.02 -24.28 1.79
CA LEU A 401 12.73 -24.06 1.10
C LEU A 401 12.49 -25.03 -0.07
N ASN A 402 13.55 -25.50 -0.72
CA ASN A 402 13.48 -26.41 -1.87
C ASN A 402 13.15 -27.86 -1.48
N SER A 403 13.37 -28.25 -0.23
CA SER A 403 13.09 -29.58 0.30
C SER A 403 11.88 -29.62 1.22
N LEU A 404 11.08 -28.55 1.24
CA LEU A 404 9.90 -28.45 2.08
C LEU A 404 8.79 -29.38 1.55
N ASP A 405 8.19 -30.18 2.43
CA ASP A 405 7.04 -31.02 2.09
C ASP A 405 5.75 -30.19 2.02
N THR A 406 5.59 -29.49 0.90
CA THR A 406 4.48 -28.56 0.68
C THR A 406 3.14 -29.28 0.54
N GLU A 407 3.13 -30.52 0.06
CA GLU A 407 1.90 -31.31 -0.04
C GLU A 407 1.36 -31.69 1.32
N ASN A 408 2.23 -32.09 2.26
CA ASN A 408 1.83 -32.32 3.65
C ASN A 408 1.29 -31.04 4.30
N ILE A 409 2.03 -29.93 4.20
CA ILE A 409 1.60 -28.63 4.74
C ILE A 409 0.24 -28.25 4.19
N LYS A 410 0.06 -28.32 2.87
CA LYS A 410 -1.19 -28.00 2.20
C LYS A 410 -2.33 -28.90 2.65
N THR A 411 -2.13 -30.21 2.65
CA THR A 411 -3.15 -31.20 3.03
C THR A 411 -3.60 -30.99 4.48
N ASN A 412 -2.64 -30.74 5.37
CA ASN A 412 -2.88 -30.45 6.77
C ASN A 412 -3.74 -29.17 6.95
N ILE A 413 -3.39 -28.08 6.26
CA ILE A 413 -4.15 -26.82 6.30
C ILE A 413 -5.56 -27.02 5.74
N MET A 414 -5.67 -27.58 4.53
CA MET A 414 -6.95 -27.78 3.83
C MET A 414 -7.88 -28.76 4.55
N GLY A 415 -7.34 -29.75 5.27
CA GLY A 415 -8.15 -30.67 6.09
C GLY A 415 -8.97 -29.97 7.18
N ARG A 416 -8.60 -28.74 7.57
CA ARG A 416 -9.33 -27.92 8.57
C ARG A 416 -10.28 -26.90 7.96
N TYR A 417 -10.22 -26.69 6.64
CA TYR A 417 -11.09 -25.71 5.98
C TYR A 417 -12.56 -26.10 6.15
N LYS A 418 -13.36 -25.13 6.62
CA LYS A 418 -14.82 -25.26 6.76
C LYS A 418 -15.48 -23.97 6.33
N ASP A 419 -16.69 -24.03 5.81
CA ASP A 419 -17.42 -22.82 5.44
C ASP A 419 -17.82 -21.97 6.67
N TYR A 420 -18.28 -20.76 6.42
CA TYR A 420 -18.74 -19.82 7.44
C TYR A 420 -19.84 -20.38 8.36
N SER A 421 -20.63 -21.35 7.92
CA SER A 421 -21.73 -21.90 8.74
C SER A 421 -21.23 -22.81 9.86
N SER A 422 -20.06 -23.46 9.67
CA SER A 422 -19.51 -24.40 10.64
C SER A 422 -19.12 -23.77 11.98
N ASN A 423 -19.47 -24.44 13.08
CA ASN A 423 -19.07 -24.08 14.45
C ASN A 423 -17.94 -24.98 14.98
N GLU A 424 -17.28 -25.74 14.11
CA GLU A 424 -16.18 -26.62 14.52
C GLU A 424 -14.92 -25.81 14.84
N LEU A 425 -14.27 -26.12 15.96
CA LEU A 425 -12.94 -25.58 16.31
C LEU A 425 -11.80 -26.50 15.86
N GLY A 426 -12.06 -27.80 15.81
CA GLY A 426 -11.01 -28.82 15.65
C GLY A 426 -10.04 -28.79 16.83
N ASP A 427 -8.76 -28.86 16.51
CA ASP A 427 -7.62 -28.75 17.42
C ASP A 427 -7.21 -27.30 17.75
N ALA A 428 -7.83 -26.31 17.11
CA ALA A 428 -7.47 -24.90 17.30
C ALA A 428 -7.97 -24.34 18.64
N SER A 429 -7.25 -23.35 19.16
CA SER A 429 -7.65 -22.56 20.33
C SER A 429 -8.64 -21.45 19.97
N LYS A 430 -8.54 -20.95 18.73
CA LYS A 430 -9.40 -19.92 18.14
C LYS A 430 -9.53 -20.18 16.64
N VAL A 431 -10.73 -20.02 16.10
CA VAL A 431 -10.97 -20.07 14.65
C VAL A 431 -11.69 -18.82 14.19
N ILE A 432 -11.21 -18.18 13.14
CA ILE A 432 -11.89 -17.08 12.45
C ILE A 432 -12.37 -17.61 11.10
N ARG A 433 -13.65 -17.37 10.79
CA ARG A 433 -14.25 -17.66 9.48
C ARG A 433 -14.87 -16.41 8.90
N SER A 434 -14.76 -16.22 7.60
CA SER A 434 -15.40 -15.12 6.91
C SER A 434 -16.23 -15.56 5.70
N LYS A 435 -17.19 -14.72 5.33
CA LYS A 435 -17.87 -14.80 4.04
C LYS A 435 -18.15 -13.41 3.51
N ILE A 436 -18.23 -13.29 2.19
CA ILE A 436 -18.66 -12.07 1.52
C ILE A 436 -20.03 -12.32 0.89
N VAL A 437 -20.96 -11.37 1.09
CA VAL A 437 -22.31 -11.38 0.51
C VAL A 437 -22.55 -10.04 -0.17
N ASN A 438 -23.16 -10.06 -1.37
CA ASN A 438 -23.59 -8.85 -2.06
C ASN A 438 -25.09 -8.66 -1.89
N ASP A 439 -25.50 -7.45 -1.53
CA ASP A 439 -26.90 -7.06 -1.41
C ASP A 439 -27.12 -5.67 -2.01
N GLN A 440 -27.84 -5.60 -3.13
CA GLN A 440 -28.37 -4.37 -3.72
C GLN A 440 -27.42 -3.15 -3.64
N SER A 441 -26.20 -3.27 -4.20
CA SER A 441 -25.10 -2.27 -4.21
C SER A 441 -24.19 -2.19 -2.97
N LYS A 442 -24.38 -3.04 -1.97
CA LYS A 442 -23.51 -3.15 -0.79
C LYS A 442 -22.78 -4.49 -0.77
N GLU A 443 -21.49 -4.43 -0.47
CA GLU A 443 -20.71 -5.61 -0.11
C GLU A 443 -20.71 -5.76 1.41
N ILE A 444 -21.06 -6.94 1.92
CA ILE A 444 -21.01 -7.23 3.35
C ILE A 444 -20.00 -8.34 3.59
N THR A 445 -18.92 -8.01 4.29
CA THR A 445 -17.98 -9.00 4.80
C THR A 445 -18.39 -9.38 6.21
N TYR A 446 -18.68 -10.65 6.46
CA TYR A 446 -18.96 -11.19 7.78
C TYR A 446 -17.73 -11.91 8.33
N TRP A 447 -17.46 -11.76 9.63
CA TRP A 447 -16.52 -12.57 10.38
C TRP A 447 -17.21 -13.25 11.56
N LYS A 448 -16.84 -14.51 11.81
CA LYS A 448 -17.25 -15.31 12.96
C LYS A 448 -15.99 -15.80 13.65
N THR A 449 -15.85 -15.51 14.93
CA THR A 449 -14.72 -15.97 15.75
C THR A 449 -15.20 -16.94 16.80
N LEU A 450 -14.72 -18.17 16.69
CA LEU A 450 -14.94 -19.24 17.66
C LEU A 450 -13.75 -19.30 18.60
N PHE A 451 -14.00 -19.54 19.88
CA PHE A 451 -12.97 -19.71 20.89
C PHE A 451 -13.18 -21.04 21.64
N ARG A 452 -12.09 -21.69 22.03
CA ARG A 452 -12.13 -22.90 22.86
C ARG A 452 -12.72 -22.63 24.25
N ALA A 453 -12.45 -21.45 24.81
CA ALA A 453 -12.77 -21.10 26.20
C ALA A 453 -13.62 -19.82 26.35
N SER A 454 -14.26 -19.35 25.27
CA SER A 454 -15.08 -18.14 25.31
C SER A 454 -16.25 -18.25 24.31
N PRO A 455 -17.33 -17.47 24.51
CA PRO A 455 -18.45 -17.44 23.57
C PRO A 455 -18.00 -17.00 22.17
N THR A 456 -18.69 -17.51 21.16
CA THR A 456 -18.54 -17.05 19.77
C THR A 456 -18.87 -15.57 19.65
N THR A 457 -18.08 -14.86 18.85
CA THR A 457 -18.34 -13.46 18.51
C THR A 457 -18.47 -13.28 17.00
N TYR A 458 -19.24 -12.28 16.59
CA TYR A 458 -19.48 -11.96 15.19
C TYR A 458 -19.16 -10.48 14.94
N SER A 459 -18.57 -10.20 13.79
CA SER A 459 -18.46 -8.83 13.28
C SER A 459 -18.80 -8.80 11.79
N ARG A 460 -19.18 -7.63 11.28
CA ARG A 460 -19.35 -7.42 9.84
C ARG A 460 -18.92 -6.02 9.43
N ARG A 461 -18.47 -5.90 8.20
CA ARG A 461 -18.19 -4.63 7.51
C ARG A 461 -19.13 -4.52 6.33
N ILE A 462 -19.83 -3.40 6.24
CA ILE A 462 -20.73 -3.07 5.13
C ILE A 462 -20.04 -1.97 4.32
N THR A 463 -19.67 -2.28 3.08
CA THR A 463 -19.04 -1.33 2.15
C THR A 463 -20.05 -0.93 1.08
N SER A 464 -20.28 0.38 0.97
CA SER A 464 -21.18 0.99 -0.02
C SER A 464 -20.47 1.20 -1.37
N SER A 465 -21.23 1.53 -2.42
CA SER A 465 -20.70 1.78 -3.76
C SER A 465 -19.74 2.97 -3.85
N ASP A 466 -19.81 3.91 -2.91
CA ASP A 466 -18.88 5.04 -2.76
C ASP A 466 -17.62 4.66 -1.95
N GLN A 467 -17.43 3.37 -1.66
CA GLN A 467 -16.35 2.79 -0.85
C GLN A 467 -16.37 3.16 0.64
N THR A 468 -17.37 3.90 1.11
CA THR A 468 -17.54 4.12 2.55
C THR A 468 -17.89 2.81 3.26
N SER A 469 -17.39 2.63 4.49
CA SER A 469 -17.56 1.39 5.25
C SER A 469 -18.09 1.62 6.66
N VAL A 470 -19.03 0.79 7.09
CA VAL A 470 -19.53 0.74 8.48
C VAL A 470 -19.19 -0.61 9.10
N TYR A 471 -18.70 -0.59 10.34
CA TYR A 471 -18.37 -1.79 11.12
C TYR A 471 -19.43 -2.05 12.19
N GLU A 472 -19.81 -3.31 12.35
CA GLU A 472 -20.80 -3.73 13.34
C GLU A 472 -20.36 -5.03 14.04
N LYS A 473 -20.80 -5.21 15.29
CA LYS A 473 -20.53 -6.39 16.11
C LYS A 473 -21.82 -7.03 16.62
N SER A 474 -21.74 -8.33 16.89
CA SER A 474 -22.83 -9.12 17.45
C SER A 474 -22.31 -10.27 18.31
N THR A 475 -23.06 -10.62 19.36
CA THR A 475 -22.81 -11.79 20.22
C THR A 475 -23.62 -13.02 19.82
N ASP A 476 -24.67 -12.84 19.00
CA ASP A 476 -25.59 -13.90 18.58
C ASP A 476 -25.68 -14.08 17.04
N GLY A 477 -25.03 -13.19 16.28
CA GLY A 477 -25.03 -13.19 14.82
C GLY A 477 -26.29 -12.61 14.18
N THR A 478 -27.21 -12.07 14.98
CA THR A 478 -28.51 -11.54 14.54
C THR A 478 -28.74 -10.09 14.96
N ASN A 479 -28.34 -9.72 16.18
CA ASN A 479 -28.46 -8.38 16.72
C ASN A 479 -27.13 -7.65 16.56
N TRP A 480 -27.10 -6.61 15.72
CA TRP A 480 -25.89 -5.90 15.31
C TRP A 480 -25.83 -4.51 15.92
N VAL A 481 -24.65 -4.11 16.39
CA VAL A 481 -24.38 -2.78 16.96
C VAL A 481 -23.19 -2.16 16.25
N VAL A 482 -23.32 -0.88 15.86
CA VAL A 482 -22.25 -0.12 15.22
C VAL A 482 -21.03 -0.02 16.14
N SER A 483 -19.86 -0.22 15.56
CA SER A 483 -18.57 -0.23 16.24
C SER A 483 -17.57 0.66 15.51
N SER A 484 -16.74 1.39 16.26
CA SER A 484 -15.65 2.20 15.70
C SER A 484 -14.43 1.36 15.27
N LYS A 485 -14.45 0.05 15.53
CA LYS A 485 -13.40 -0.90 15.17
C LYS A 485 -14.00 -2.20 14.60
N PRO A 486 -13.27 -2.90 13.72
CA PRO A 486 -13.60 -4.26 13.29
C PRO A 486 -13.84 -5.23 14.45
#